data_AF-Q2I173-F1
#
_entry.id   AF-Q2I173-F1
#
_cell.length_a   1.000
_cell.length_b   1.000
_cell.length_c   1.000
_cell.angle_alpha   90.00
_cell.angle_beta   90.00
_cell.angle_gamma   90.00
#
_symmetry.space_group_name_H-M   'P 1'
#
loop_
_entity.id
_entity.type
_entity.pdbx_description
1 polymer ?
#
loop_
_entity_poly.entity_id
_entity_poly.type
_entity_poly.pdbx_seq_one_letter_code
_entity_poly.pdbx_strand_id
1 'polypeptide(L)'
;RHHTSLMKGTRRETARTTLFVCSIPPNTTEDSLRVHFTEAYPSCEVKDVRFCYDVAKLIHLTTEKKRAEKNLLYYRKILDSQGQQELINPRPCGHLCSCCACLGCNGIDAIEYYSSQLAQIEEELRKQRNSNAQQRPLGMAFVTLQTESMAAYILKDFNALECGTESQEMARVRGITCGCNREPQPSSTSEQLKVKKWRVSYATHPNNIYWENLSRQSWCWWSRYLMLNILLFILLFFLTTPSIIISTIDKFNVTKPIHYLNSAIISQFFPTLLLWSFSALLPTIVYYSTLLEAHWTRSSENMSMM
;
A
#
# COMPACT_ATOMS: atom_id res chain seq x y z
N ARG A 1 31.04 -3.10 6.42
CA ARG A 1 30.64 -2.67 7.79
C ARG A 1 30.41 -1.16 7.96
N HIS A 2 30.61 -0.32 6.93
CA HIS A 2 30.35 1.13 7.00
C HIS A 2 28.95 1.58 6.51
N HIS A 3 28.17 0.69 5.86
CA HIS A 3 26.82 1.02 5.37
C HIS A 3 25.69 0.79 6.40
N THR A 4 25.95 0.06 7.49
CA THR A 4 24.94 -0.25 8.52
C THR A 4 24.83 0.83 9.60
N SER A 5 25.80 1.76 9.72
CA SER A 5 25.75 2.84 10.72
C SER A 5 24.86 4.03 10.32
N LEU A 6 24.48 4.13 9.04
CA LEU A 6 23.46 5.06 8.54
C LEU A 6 22.03 4.58 8.78
N MET A 7 21.85 3.32 9.21
CA MET A 7 20.58 2.78 9.71
C MET A 7 20.42 3.01 11.22
N LYS A 8 21.02 4.08 11.77
CA LYS A 8 20.50 4.66 13.02
C LYS A 8 19.09 5.11 12.69
N GLY A 9 18.14 4.25 13.09
CA GLY A 9 16.76 4.21 12.62
C GLY A 9 16.25 5.59 12.26
N THR A 10 15.93 5.76 10.97
CA THR A 10 15.27 6.95 10.42
C THR A 10 14.26 7.37 11.46
N ARG A 11 14.59 8.43 12.22
CA ARG A 11 13.79 8.88 13.37
C ARG A 11 12.40 9.01 12.80
N ARG A 12 11.48 8.11 13.18
CA ARG A 12 10.18 7.96 12.54
C ARG A 12 9.68 9.39 12.32
N GLU A 13 9.49 9.80 11.06
CA GLU A 13 8.90 11.10 10.77
C GLU A 13 7.44 10.97 11.23
N THR A 14 7.24 11.10 12.53
CA THR A 14 5.95 11.01 13.20
C THR A 14 5.49 12.43 13.46
N ALA A 15 4.21 12.67 13.19
CA ALA A 15 3.55 13.86 13.68
C ALA A 15 3.45 13.71 15.20
N ARG A 16 4.38 14.33 15.93
CA ARG A 16 4.53 14.11 17.38
C ARG A 16 3.33 14.58 18.22
N THR A 17 2.49 15.43 17.63
CA THR A 17 1.27 15.96 18.24
C THR A 17 0.01 15.22 17.80
N THR A 18 0.09 14.31 16.82
CA THR A 18 -1.08 13.66 16.23
C THR A 18 -1.04 12.16 16.51
N LEU A 19 -2.14 11.64 17.05
CA LEU A 19 -2.36 10.23 17.30
C LEU A 19 -3.18 9.62 16.16
N PHE A 20 -2.80 8.42 15.75
CA PHE A 20 -3.54 7.58 14.84
C PHE A 20 -4.27 6.50 15.64
N VAL A 21 -5.60 6.54 15.60
CA VAL A 21 -6.49 5.67 16.35
C VAL A 21 -7.19 4.72 15.38
N CYS A 22 -7.04 3.42 15.62
CA CYS A 22 -7.65 2.34 14.84
C CYS A 22 -8.74 1.61 15.64
N SER A 23 -9.58 0.86 14.92
CA SER A 23 -10.68 0.04 15.49
C SER A 23 -11.84 0.85 16.07
N ILE A 24 -12.09 2.04 15.52
CA ILE A 24 -13.22 2.88 15.88
C ILE A 24 -14.49 2.30 15.24
N PRO A 25 -15.62 2.20 15.96
CA PRO A 25 -16.88 1.79 15.36
C PRO A 25 -17.30 2.72 14.19
N PRO A 26 -17.89 2.19 13.11
CA PRO A 26 -18.22 2.98 11.91
C PRO A 26 -19.36 3.99 12.12
N ASN A 27 -20.12 3.87 13.20
CA ASN A 27 -21.25 4.76 13.53
C ASN A 27 -20.84 5.94 14.45
N THR A 28 -19.54 6.12 14.67
CA THR A 28 -19.01 7.14 15.58
C THR A 28 -19.02 8.52 14.93
N THR A 29 -19.48 9.53 15.67
CA THR A 29 -19.42 10.94 15.28
C THR A 29 -18.16 11.61 15.83
N GLU A 30 -17.79 12.76 15.25
CA GLU A 30 -16.65 13.55 15.72
C GLU A 30 -16.85 14.01 17.17
N ASP A 31 -18.07 14.45 17.49
CA ASP A 31 -18.42 14.94 18.83
C ASP A 31 -18.24 13.86 19.89
N SER A 32 -18.64 12.61 19.63
CA SER A 32 -18.45 11.51 20.57
C SER A 32 -16.97 11.25 20.86
N LEU A 33 -16.08 11.34 19.85
CA LEU A 33 -14.64 11.23 20.07
C LEU A 33 -14.11 12.41 20.88
N ARG A 34 -14.55 13.63 20.57
CA ARG A 34 -14.11 14.83 21.28
C ARG A 34 -14.53 14.80 22.75
N VAL A 35 -15.76 14.37 23.03
CA VAL A 35 -16.27 14.16 24.40
C VAL A 35 -15.43 13.11 25.12
N HIS A 36 -15.14 11.96 24.50
CA HIS A 36 -14.28 10.93 25.09
C HIS A 36 -12.92 11.50 25.52
N PHE A 37 -12.20 12.17 24.63
CA PHE A 37 -10.87 12.70 24.96
C PHE A 37 -10.92 13.82 26.01
N THR A 38 -11.97 14.64 26.01
CA THR A 38 -12.13 15.73 26.98
C THR A 38 -12.46 15.19 28.39
N GLU A 39 -13.32 14.18 28.48
CA GLU A 39 -13.70 13.56 29.77
C GLU A 39 -12.60 12.65 30.31
N ALA A 40 -12.02 11.80 29.46
CA ALA A 40 -10.99 10.83 29.86
C ALA A 40 -9.64 11.50 30.15
N TYR A 41 -9.34 12.61 29.47
CA TYR A 41 -8.06 13.33 29.58
C TYR A 41 -8.28 14.85 29.70
N PRO A 42 -8.81 15.35 30.83
CA PRO A 42 -9.15 16.77 31.00
C PRO A 42 -7.94 17.72 30.93
N SER A 43 -6.72 17.21 31.11
CA SER A 43 -5.46 17.95 30.95
C SER A 43 -5.00 18.09 29.49
N CYS A 44 -5.68 17.42 28.54
CA CYS A 44 -5.29 17.36 27.14
C CYS A 44 -6.30 18.10 26.26
N GLU A 45 -5.81 19.04 25.45
CA GLU A 45 -6.63 19.80 24.52
C GLU A 45 -6.58 19.21 23.10
N VAL A 46 -7.75 18.82 22.57
CA VAL A 46 -7.92 18.29 21.21
C VAL A 46 -8.20 19.42 20.22
N LYS A 47 -7.29 19.63 19.26
CA LYS A 47 -7.42 20.65 18.21
C LYS A 47 -8.31 20.20 17.06
N ASP A 48 -8.00 19.04 16.49
CA ASP A 48 -8.66 18.56 15.27
C ASP A 48 -8.86 17.04 15.33
N VAL A 49 -9.98 16.56 14.81
CA VAL A 49 -10.31 15.14 14.69
C VAL A 49 -10.72 14.87 13.25
N ARG A 50 -9.97 14.01 12.57
CA ARG A 50 -10.18 13.70 11.15
C ARG A 50 -10.39 12.20 10.97
N PHE A 51 -11.57 11.80 10.50
CA PHE A 51 -11.82 10.41 10.12
C PHE A 51 -11.14 10.04 8.80
N CYS A 52 -10.79 8.77 8.66
CA CYS A 52 -10.28 8.20 7.43
C CYS A 52 -11.44 7.65 6.57
N TYR A 53 -11.42 7.97 5.28
CA TYR A 53 -12.41 7.54 4.29
C TYR A 53 -11.73 6.80 3.13
N ASP A 54 -12.52 6.07 2.34
CA ASP A 54 -12.01 5.44 1.14
C ASP A 54 -11.76 6.47 0.04
N VAL A 55 -10.48 6.78 -0.15
CA VAL A 55 -10.00 7.73 -1.16
C VAL A 55 -9.30 7.06 -2.32
N ALA A 56 -9.26 5.72 -2.39
CA ALA A 56 -8.49 5.00 -3.41
C ALA A 56 -8.95 5.37 -4.84
N LYS A 57 -10.27 5.34 -5.08
CA LYS A 57 -10.85 5.73 -6.37
C LYS A 57 -10.62 7.21 -6.69
N LEU A 58 -10.70 8.09 -5.68
CA LEU A 58 -10.48 9.52 -5.85
C LEU A 58 -9.03 9.83 -6.25
N ILE A 59 -8.07 9.16 -5.61
CA ILE A 59 -6.65 9.31 -5.92
C ILE A 59 -6.37 8.78 -7.33
N HIS A 60 -6.89 7.60 -7.69
CA HIS A 60 -6.76 7.06 -9.04
C HIS A 60 -7.27 8.03 -10.11
N LEU A 61 -8.50 8.57 -9.96
CA LEU A 61 -9.06 9.55 -10.88
C LEU A 61 -8.23 10.85 -10.94
N THR A 62 -7.70 11.32 -9.81
CA THR A 62 -6.86 12.53 -9.76
C THR A 62 -5.53 12.32 -10.47
N THR A 63 -4.93 11.14 -10.32
CA THR A 63 -3.69 10.77 -11.02
C THR A 63 -3.91 10.67 -12.52
N GLU A 64 -4.99 10.02 -12.95
CA GLU A 64 -5.36 9.94 -14.37
C GLU A 64 -5.71 11.32 -14.96
N LYS A 65 -6.40 12.18 -14.21
CA LYS A 65 -6.64 13.58 -14.61
C LYS A 65 -5.32 14.31 -14.85
N LYS A 66 -4.37 14.27 -13.91
CA LYS A 66 -3.05 14.91 -14.06
C LYS A 66 -2.27 14.37 -15.25
N ARG A 67 -2.37 13.07 -15.54
CA ARG A 67 -1.74 12.45 -16.72
C ARG A 67 -2.38 12.97 -18.01
N ALA A 68 -3.70 13.00 -18.09
CA ALA A 68 -4.43 13.52 -19.24
C ALA A 68 -4.17 15.02 -19.47
N GLU A 69 -4.13 15.84 -18.40
CA GLU A 69 -3.77 17.27 -18.48
C GLU A 69 -2.37 17.49 -19.04
N LYS A 70 -1.38 16.71 -18.57
CA LYS A 70 0.00 16.77 -19.09
C LYS A 70 0.07 16.39 -20.57
N ASN A 71 -0.61 15.32 -20.97
CA ASN A 71 -0.65 14.89 -22.36
C ASN A 71 -1.33 15.94 -23.25
N LEU A 72 -2.46 16.49 -22.82
CA LEU A 72 -3.17 17.54 -23.53
C LEU A 72 -2.33 18.81 -23.68
N LEU A 73 -1.63 19.23 -22.63
CA LEU A 73 -0.68 20.34 -22.69
C LEU A 73 0.43 20.08 -23.71
N TYR A 74 0.96 18.85 -23.75
CA TYR A 74 1.98 18.43 -24.70
C TYR A 74 1.49 18.53 -26.16
N TYR A 75 0.33 17.97 -26.48
CA TYR A 75 -0.19 18.02 -27.85
C TYR A 75 -0.63 19.42 -28.29
N ARG A 76 -1.17 20.24 -27.38
CA ARG A 76 -1.44 21.67 -27.67
C ARG A 76 -0.16 22.42 -28.01
N LYS A 77 0.92 22.18 -27.26
CA LYS A 77 2.22 22.81 -27.55
C LYS A 77 2.77 22.40 -28.92
N ILE A 78 2.56 21.15 -29.33
CA ILE A 78 2.92 20.68 -30.68
C ILE A 78 2.10 21.41 -31.74
N LEU A 79 0.78 21.50 -31.55
CA LEU A 79 -0.09 22.24 -32.46
C LEU A 79 0.34 23.71 -32.59
N ASP A 80 0.64 24.38 -31.49
CA ASP A 80 1.04 25.79 -31.48
C ASP A 80 2.42 26.03 -32.12
N SER A 81 3.34 25.06 -32.01
CA SER A 81 4.72 25.20 -32.51
C SER A 81 4.94 24.70 -33.94
N GLN A 82 4.20 23.66 -34.36
CA GLN A 82 4.37 23.00 -35.65
C GLN A 82 3.15 23.15 -36.56
N GLY A 83 2.01 23.63 -36.04
CA GLY A 83 0.76 23.77 -36.81
C GLY A 83 0.11 22.44 -37.19
N GLN A 84 0.60 21.31 -36.65
CA GLN A 84 0.16 19.97 -37.02
C GLN A 84 -0.62 19.32 -35.88
N GLN A 85 -1.80 18.77 -36.20
CA GLN A 85 -2.56 17.92 -35.30
C GLN A 85 -2.00 16.50 -35.34
N GLU A 86 -1.68 15.96 -34.16
CA GLU A 86 -1.20 14.58 -34.03
C GLU A 86 -2.37 13.61 -33.78
N LEU A 87 -2.30 12.48 -34.47
CA LEU A 87 -3.25 11.37 -34.30
C LEU A 87 -2.65 10.33 -33.37
N ILE A 88 -3.43 9.89 -32.38
CA ILE A 88 -3.05 8.85 -31.43
C ILE A 88 -3.92 7.61 -31.59
N ASN A 89 -3.36 6.45 -31.20
CA ASN A 89 -4.07 5.19 -31.10
C ASN A 89 -4.12 4.75 -29.63
N PRO A 90 -5.26 4.94 -28.92
CA PRO A 90 -5.37 4.65 -27.49
C PRO A 90 -5.41 3.16 -27.15
N ARG A 91 -5.52 2.28 -28.16
CA ARG A 91 -5.59 0.83 -27.96
C ARG A 91 -4.20 0.22 -27.75
N PRO A 92 -4.05 -0.79 -26.87
CA PRO A 92 -2.75 -1.42 -26.59
C PRO A 92 -2.13 -2.10 -27.81
N CYS A 93 -2.93 -2.44 -28.83
CA CYS A 93 -2.45 -2.96 -30.11
C CYS A 93 -1.82 -1.90 -31.02
N GLY A 94 -1.92 -0.61 -30.70
CA GLY A 94 -1.41 0.48 -31.54
C GLY A 94 0.13 0.53 -31.62
N HIS A 95 0.85 -0.03 -30.63
CA HIS A 95 2.31 -0.05 -30.63
C HIS A 95 2.90 -1.36 -31.19
N LEU A 96 2.20 -2.49 -31.04
CA LEU A 96 2.63 -3.79 -31.59
C LEU A 96 2.29 -3.95 -33.08
N CYS A 97 1.34 -3.19 -33.60
CA CYS A 97 0.92 -3.26 -34.99
C CYS A 97 1.46 -2.05 -35.76
N SER A 98 2.77 -2.01 -36.01
CA SER A 98 3.42 -0.91 -36.73
C SER A 98 3.15 -0.89 -38.23
N CYS A 99 2.53 -1.93 -38.79
CA CYS A 99 2.41 -2.13 -40.25
C CYS A 99 0.97 -2.24 -40.79
N CYS A 100 -0.07 -2.24 -39.96
CA CYS A 100 -1.43 -2.47 -40.44
C CYS A 100 -2.43 -1.45 -39.91
N ALA A 101 -3.10 -0.75 -40.82
CA ALA A 101 -4.43 -0.21 -40.60
C ALA A 101 -5.42 -1.38 -40.51
N CYS A 102 -5.37 -2.14 -39.42
CA CYS A 102 -6.37 -3.16 -39.13
C CYS A 102 -7.75 -2.46 -39.07
N LEU A 103 -8.80 -3.09 -39.61
CA LEU A 103 -10.17 -2.59 -39.55
C LEU A 103 -10.50 -2.11 -38.11
N GLY A 104 -10.58 -0.79 -37.91
CA GLY A 104 -10.92 -0.15 -36.64
C GLY A 104 -9.76 0.52 -35.86
N CYS A 105 -8.55 0.60 -36.43
CA CYS A 105 -7.41 1.35 -35.87
C CYS A 105 -7.22 2.72 -36.55
N ASN A 106 -8.29 3.50 -36.65
CA ASN A 106 -8.17 4.88 -37.13
C ASN A 106 -7.55 5.74 -36.01
N GLY A 107 -6.50 6.49 -36.35
CA GLY A 107 -5.94 7.48 -35.44
C GLY A 107 -6.99 8.52 -35.08
N ILE A 108 -7.09 8.86 -33.80
CA ILE A 108 -8.01 9.85 -33.27
C ILE A 108 -7.19 11.11 -32.93
N ASP A 109 -7.77 12.30 -33.12
CA ASP A 109 -7.13 13.55 -32.69
C ASP A 109 -6.79 13.47 -31.19
N ALA A 110 -5.51 13.67 -30.87
CA ALA A 110 -5.02 13.57 -29.50
C ALA A 110 -5.66 14.61 -28.57
N ILE A 111 -5.84 15.84 -29.05
CA ILE A 111 -6.41 16.94 -28.27
C ILE A 111 -7.89 16.66 -28.00
N GLU A 112 -8.64 16.23 -29.01
CA GLU A 112 -10.06 15.85 -28.84
C GLU A 112 -10.21 14.68 -27.86
N TYR A 113 -9.38 13.64 -28.02
CA TYR A 113 -9.38 12.48 -27.15
C TYR A 113 -9.10 12.87 -25.69
N TYR A 114 -7.99 13.55 -25.40
CA TYR A 114 -7.68 13.92 -24.01
C TYR A 114 -8.65 14.96 -23.44
N SER A 115 -9.21 15.86 -24.26
CA SER A 115 -10.25 16.80 -23.81
C SER A 115 -11.52 16.07 -23.38
N SER A 116 -11.98 15.11 -24.18
CA SER A 116 -13.15 14.29 -23.85
C SER A 116 -12.90 13.40 -22.62
N GLN A 117 -11.70 12.83 -22.50
CA GLN A 117 -11.29 12.03 -21.34
C GLN A 117 -11.29 12.86 -20.05
N LEU A 118 -10.78 14.10 -20.10
CA LEU A 118 -10.82 15.02 -18.95
C LEU A 118 -12.26 15.33 -18.52
N ALA A 119 -13.16 15.61 -19.46
CA ALA A 119 -14.56 15.86 -19.15
C ALA A 119 -15.22 14.65 -18.46
N GLN A 120 -14.95 13.44 -18.94
CA GLN A 120 -15.45 12.20 -18.31
C GLN A 120 -14.88 12.01 -16.89
N ILE A 121 -13.58 12.24 -16.69
CA ILE A 121 -12.94 12.10 -15.38
C ILE A 121 -13.49 13.15 -14.40
N GLU A 122 -13.72 14.39 -14.85
CA GLU A 122 -14.30 15.45 -14.02
C GLU A 122 -15.73 15.14 -13.57
N GLU A 123 -16.53 14.56 -14.47
CA GLU A 123 -17.88 14.13 -14.14
C GLU A 123 -17.86 12.96 -13.13
N GLU A 124 -16.98 11.97 -13.32
CA GLU A 124 -16.80 10.89 -12.35
C GLU A 124 -16.27 11.39 -10.99
N LEU A 125 -15.39 12.38 -10.98
CA LEU A 125 -14.93 13.05 -9.75
C LEU A 125 -16.09 13.76 -9.04
N ARG A 126 -16.98 14.43 -9.78
CA ARG A 126 -18.19 15.06 -9.23
C ARG A 126 -19.11 14.03 -8.59
N LYS A 127 -19.40 12.93 -9.30
CA LYS A 127 -20.19 11.82 -8.77
C LYS A 127 -19.57 11.24 -7.51
N GLN A 128 -18.27 10.97 -7.52
CA GLN A 128 -17.55 10.45 -6.36
C GLN A 128 -17.57 11.41 -5.18
N ARG A 129 -17.38 12.72 -5.38
CA ARG A 129 -17.46 13.70 -4.29
C ARG A 129 -18.86 13.71 -3.64
N ASN A 130 -19.92 13.59 -4.45
CA ASN A 130 -21.29 13.52 -3.95
C ASN A 130 -21.56 12.21 -3.19
N SER A 131 -21.05 11.08 -3.68
CA SER A 131 -21.15 9.78 -2.98
C SER A 131 -20.31 9.73 -1.70
N ASN A 132 -19.13 10.35 -1.68
CA ASN A 132 -18.23 10.39 -0.52
C ASN A 132 -18.84 11.17 0.65
N ALA A 133 -19.69 12.18 0.39
CA ALA A 133 -20.45 12.85 1.45
C ALA A 133 -21.35 11.89 2.25
N GLN A 134 -21.68 10.71 1.69
CA GLN A 134 -22.50 9.68 2.31
C GLN A 134 -21.69 8.43 2.73
N GLN A 135 -20.36 8.45 2.57
CA GLN A 135 -19.54 7.28 2.89
C GLN A 135 -19.35 7.09 4.39
N ARG A 136 -19.31 5.82 4.80
CA ARG A 136 -18.98 5.43 6.17
C ARG A 136 -17.46 5.52 6.39
N PRO A 137 -17.01 6.00 7.56
CA PRO A 137 -15.58 6.04 7.88
C PRO A 137 -15.00 4.63 7.99
N LEU A 138 -13.71 4.48 7.69
CA LEU A 138 -12.98 3.20 7.71
C LEU A 138 -12.71 2.65 9.13
N GLY A 139 -13.25 3.30 10.17
CA GLY A 139 -12.97 2.96 11.58
C GLY A 139 -11.56 3.38 12.04
N MET A 140 -11.00 4.40 11.40
CA MET A 140 -9.71 5.00 11.75
C MET A 140 -9.84 6.52 11.81
N ALA A 141 -9.14 7.16 12.74
CA ALA A 141 -9.12 8.61 12.87
C ALA A 141 -7.73 9.14 13.26
N PHE A 142 -7.45 10.35 12.80
CA PHE A 142 -6.31 11.15 13.25
C PHE A 142 -6.81 12.18 14.26
N VAL A 143 -6.23 12.17 15.45
CA VAL A 143 -6.56 13.08 16.55
C VAL A 143 -5.35 13.95 16.81
N THR A 144 -5.49 15.24 16.57
CA THR A 144 -4.40 16.22 16.75
C THR A 144 -4.57 16.94 18.07
N LEU A 145 -3.53 16.89 18.90
CA LEU A 145 -3.48 17.51 20.21
C LEU A 145 -2.69 18.81 20.17
N GLN A 146 -2.86 19.64 21.19
CA GLN A 146 -2.16 20.92 21.26
C GLN A 146 -0.65 20.76 21.42
N THR A 147 -0.18 19.78 22.21
CA THR A 147 1.23 19.57 22.53
C THR A 147 1.66 18.10 22.40
N GLU A 148 2.96 17.87 22.19
CA GLU A 148 3.55 16.52 22.12
C GLU A 148 3.42 15.75 23.45
N SER A 149 3.52 16.46 24.59
CA SER A 149 3.38 15.84 25.91
C SER A 149 1.98 15.28 26.17
N MET A 150 0.93 15.95 25.68
CA MET A 150 -0.45 15.44 25.74
C MET A 150 -0.60 14.15 24.92
N ALA A 151 -0.02 14.12 23.71
CA ALA A 151 -0.03 12.92 22.87
C ALA A 151 0.71 11.75 23.54
N ALA A 152 1.88 12.04 24.13
CA ALA A 152 2.66 11.04 24.86
C ALA A 152 1.93 10.53 26.11
N TYR A 153 1.18 11.38 26.80
CA TYR A 153 0.40 11.00 27.99
C TYR A 153 -0.70 10.01 27.64
N ILE A 154 -1.50 10.33 26.62
CA ILE A 154 -2.57 9.44 26.12
C ILE A 154 -1.96 8.14 25.60
N LEU A 155 -0.90 8.22 24.78
CA LEU A 155 -0.24 7.02 24.26
C LEU A 155 0.31 6.14 25.39
N LYS A 156 0.86 6.73 26.46
CA LYS A 156 1.36 5.98 27.61
C LYS A 156 0.23 5.26 28.36
N ASP A 157 -0.96 5.84 28.45
CA ASP A 157 -2.13 5.20 29.05
C ASP A 157 -2.57 3.97 28.23
N PHE A 158 -2.65 4.12 26.90
CA PHE A 158 -2.98 3.00 26.00
C PHE A 158 -1.86 1.95 25.91
N ASN A 159 -0.58 2.34 25.95
CA ASN A 159 0.55 1.41 25.90
C ASN A 159 0.81 0.73 27.25
N ALA A 160 0.39 1.32 28.38
CA ALA A 160 0.42 0.63 29.67
C ALA A 160 -0.49 -0.61 29.71
N LEU A 161 -1.38 -0.76 28.72
CA LEU A 161 -2.19 -1.95 28.45
C LEU A 161 -1.39 -3.04 27.70
N GLU A 162 -0.37 -2.65 26.93
CA GLU A 162 0.46 -3.55 26.12
C GLU A 162 1.54 -4.29 26.93
N CYS A 163 1.69 -3.99 28.23
CA CYS A 163 2.56 -4.74 29.14
C CYS A 163 2.18 -6.24 29.33
N GLY A 164 1.22 -6.76 28.57
CA GLY A 164 0.89 -8.18 28.47
C GLY A 164 0.81 -8.77 27.06
N THR A 165 1.04 -8.00 25.98
CA THR A 165 0.74 -8.48 24.61
C THR A 165 1.73 -8.00 23.53
N GLU A 166 3.03 -8.24 23.72
CA GLU A 166 3.96 -8.32 22.58
C GLU A 166 4.87 -9.57 22.67
N SER A 167 4.68 -10.48 21.70
CA SER A 167 5.45 -11.69 21.37
C SER A 167 5.40 -12.88 22.36
N GLN A 168 4.66 -13.92 21.97
CA GLN A 168 4.69 -15.26 22.58
C GLN A 168 6.06 -15.96 22.52
N GLU A 169 7.07 -15.40 21.83
CA GLU A 169 8.38 -16.04 21.68
C GLU A 169 9.53 -15.36 22.45
N MET A 170 9.37 -14.15 23.01
CA MET A 170 10.46 -13.45 23.73
C MET A 170 10.19 -13.18 25.23
N ALA A 171 9.08 -13.69 25.78
CA ALA A 171 8.73 -13.51 27.19
C ALA A 171 9.50 -14.42 28.19
N ARG A 172 10.45 -15.26 27.76
CA ARG A 172 11.20 -16.17 28.66
C ARG A 172 12.39 -15.55 29.40
N VAL A 173 12.83 -14.33 29.06
CA VAL A 173 14.11 -13.80 29.59
C VAL A 173 13.95 -12.68 30.62
N ARG A 174 12.78 -12.03 30.75
CA ARG A 174 12.51 -11.07 31.84
C ARG A 174 11.10 -11.25 32.38
N GLY A 175 10.98 -12.08 33.42
CA GLY A 175 9.75 -12.31 34.16
C GLY A 175 9.31 -11.08 34.95
N ILE A 176 8.57 -10.17 34.31
CA ILE A 176 7.71 -9.20 34.96
C ILE A 176 6.40 -9.13 34.16
N THR A 177 5.51 -10.08 34.38
CA THR A 177 4.09 -9.93 34.03
C THR A 177 3.47 -9.01 35.06
N CYS A 178 3.28 -7.72 34.74
CA CYS A 178 2.48 -6.88 35.59
C CYS A 178 1.02 -7.35 35.52
N GLY A 179 0.45 -7.80 36.64
CA GLY A 179 -0.97 -8.18 36.79
C GLY A 179 -1.92 -6.98 36.74
N CYS A 180 -1.65 -6.03 35.86
CA CYS A 180 -2.42 -4.81 35.70
C CYS A 180 -3.40 -5.02 34.56
N ASN A 181 -4.61 -5.49 34.88
CA ASN A 181 -5.78 -5.40 34.01
C ASN A 181 -6.24 -3.93 33.96
N ARG A 182 -5.33 -3.04 33.56
CA ARG A 182 -5.61 -1.61 33.42
C ARG A 182 -6.54 -1.49 32.23
N GLU A 183 -7.53 -0.62 32.36
CA GLU A 183 -8.36 -0.21 31.25
C GLU A 183 -7.99 1.25 30.95
N PRO A 184 -8.05 1.68 29.68
CA PRO A 184 -7.85 3.08 29.35
C PRO A 184 -8.88 3.93 30.12
N GLN A 185 -8.53 5.19 30.38
CA GLN A 185 -9.38 6.10 31.16
C GLN A 185 -10.84 6.07 30.68
N PRO A 186 -11.81 5.79 31.58
CA PRO A 186 -13.21 5.70 31.19
C PRO A 186 -13.81 7.09 30.94
N SER A 187 -14.87 7.11 30.13
CA SER A 187 -15.68 8.29 29.82
C SER A 187 -17.13 7.84 29.60
N SER A 188 -18.06 8.78 29.56
CA SER A 188 -19.48 8.52 29.28
C SER A 188 -19.71 7.79 27.95
N THR A 189 -18.81 7.98 26.98
CA THR A 189 -18.89 7.40 25.62
C THR A 189 -18.01 6.16 25.43
N SER A 190 -17.25 5.73 26.44
CA SER A 190 -16.25 4.65 26.29
C SER A 190 -16.83 3.30 25.88
N GLU A 191 -18.02 2.96 26.40
CA GLU A 191 -18.76 1.73 26.05
C GLU A 191 -19.20 1.73 24.58
N GLN A 192 -19.82 2.84 24.14
CA GLN A 192 -20.28 3.03 22.77
C GLN A 192 -19.13 2.98 21.76
N LEU A 193 -18.01 3.60 22.12
CA LEU A 193 -16.80 3.69 21.32
C LEU A 193 -15.96 2.41 21.34
N LYS A 194 -16.24 1.48 22.25
CA LYS A 194 -15.47 0.23 22.45
C LYS A 194 -13.97 0.51 22.61
N VAL A 195 -13.63 1.50 23.43
CA VAL A 195 -12.26 2.04 23.59
C VAL A 195 -11.23 0.95 23.92
N LYS A 196 -11.65 -0.12 24.62
CA LYS A 196 -10.81 -1.30 24.93
C LYS A 196 -10.24 -2.00 23.69
N LYS A 197 -10.85 -1.84 22.52
CA LYS A 197 -10.41 -2.47 21.25
C LYS A 197 -9.54 -1.53 20.40
N TRP A 198 -9.36 -0.29 20.84
CA TRP A 198 -8.62 0.69 20.07
C TRP A 198 -7.13 0.37 20.08
N ARG A 199 -6.50 0.62 18.95
CA ARG A 199 -5.04 0.67 18.86
C ARG A 199 -4.64 2.11 18.59
N VAL A 200 -3.85 2.68 19.48
CA VAL A 200 -3.40 4.07 19.41
C VAL A 200 -1.91 4.05 19.14
N SER A 201 -1.48 4.81 18.14
CA SER A 201 -0.06 4.97 17.80
C SER A 201 0.21 6.40 17.38
N TYR A 202 1.46 6.84 17.37
CA TYR A 202 1.79 8.12 16.74
C TYR A 202 1.47 8.08 15.25
N ALA A 203 0.81 9.12 14.76
CA ALA A 203 0.57 9.25 13.34
C ALA A 203 1.90 9.40 12.60
N THR A 204 2.04 8.67 11.49
CA THR A 204 3.17 8.87 10.57
C THR A 204 2.96 10.14 9.76
N HIS A 205 4.04 10.73 9.26
CA HIS A 205 3.96 11.93 8.43
C HIS A 205 3.07 11.67 7.20
N PRO A 206 2.21 12.63 6.77
CA PRO A 206 1.23 12.40 5.70
C PRO A 206 1.84 11.95 4.36
N ASN A 207 3.07 12.36 4.05
CA ASN A 207 3.79 11.94 2.84
C ASN A 207 4.30 10.50 2.89
N ASN A 208 4.38 9.89 4.08
CA ASN A 208 4.82 8.52 4.30
C ASN A 208 3.65 7.51 4.29
N ILE A 209 2.42 8.00 4.26
CA ILE A 209 1.20 7.17 4.26
C ILE A 209 0.78 6.89 2.82
N TYR A 210 0.55 5.62 2.51
CA TYR A 210 -0.10 5.22 1.27
C TYR A 210 -1.61 5.29 1.42
N TRP A 211 -2.16 6.47 1.13
CA TRP A 211 -3.59 6.75 1.26
C TRP A 211 -4.48 5.81 0.44
N GLU A 212 -3.98 5.33 -0.70
CA GLU A 212 -4.67 4.36 -1.56
C GLU A 212 -4.83 2.97 -0.91
N ASN A 213 -3.95 2.62 0.02
CA ASN A 213 -3.95 1.30 0.67
C ASN A 213 -4.72 1.28 1.99
N LEU A 214 -5.08 2.44 2.55
CA LEU A 214 -5.81 2.55 3.82
C LEU A 214 -7.21 1.93 3.75
N SER A 215 -7.87 2.00 2.60
CA SER A 215 -9.22 1.43 2.43
C SER A 215 -9.23 -0.08 2.26
N ARG A 216 -8.06 -0.71 2.06
CA ARG A 216 -7.99 -2.16 1.90
C ARG A 216 -8.26 -2.83 3.24
N GLN A 217 -9.46 -3.38 3.37
CA GLN A 217 -9.93 -4.13 4.54
C GLN A 217 -8.88 -5.14 5.00
N SER A 218 -8.57 -5.19 6.31
CA SER A 218 -7.51 -6.02 6.89
C SER A 218 -7.61 -7.50 6.48
N TRP A 219 -8.81 -8.04 6.28
CA TRP A 219 -9.01 -9.43 5.84
C TRP A 219 -8.58 -9.67 4.38
N CYS A 220 -8.96 -8.76 3.47
CA CYS A 220 -8.54 -8.84 2.07
C CYS A 220 -7.03 -8.62 1.93
N TRP A 221 -6.46 -7.75 2.77
CA TRP A 221 -5.02 -7.57 2.86
C TRP A 221 -4.33 -8.86 3.33
N TRP A 222 -4.79 -9.48 4.41
CA TRP A 222 -4.20 -10.71 4.94
C TRP A 222 -4.29 -11.89 3.96
N SER A 223 -5.44 -12.05 3.27
CA SER A 223 -5.60 -13.07 2.23
C SER A 223 -4.63 -12.86 1.07
N ARG A 224 -4.45 -11.61 0.61
CA ARG A 224 -3.48 -11.26 -0.44
C ARG A 224 -2.04 -11.50 0.03
N TYR A 225 -1.71 -11.08 1.24
CA TYR A 225 -0.41 -11.33 1.87
C TYR A 225 -0.11 -12.83 1.93
N LEU A 226 -1.05 -13.64 2.43
CA LEU A 226 -0.92 -15.09 2.52
C LEU A 226 -0.74 -15.71 1.13
N MET A 227 -1.55 -15.30 0.14
CA MET A 227 -1.44 -15.81 -1.23
C MET A 227 -0.09 -15.48 -1.87
N LEU A 228 0.40 -14.24 -1.72
CA LEU A 228 1.69 -13.82 -2.27
C LEU A 228 2.85 -14.57 -1.60
N ASN A 229 2.80 -14.74 -0.29
CA ASN A 229 3.82 -15.49 0.46
C ASN A 229 3.79 -16.99 0.13
N ILE A 230 2.61 -17.59 -0.05
CA ILE A 230 2.48 -18.99 -0.53
C ILE A 230 3.05 -19.11 -1.95
N LEU A 231 2.72 -18.18 -2.86
CA LEU A 231 3.25 -18.19 -4.22
C LEU A 231 4.77 -18.05 -4.23
N LEU A 232 5.30 -17.12 -3.43
CA LEU A 232 6.74 -16.91 -3.27
C LEU A 232 7.41 -18.16 -2.69
N PHE A 233 6.82 -18.78 -1.67
CA PHE A 233 7.31 -20.02 -1.09
C PHE A 233 7.36 -21.15 -2.12
N ILE A 234 6.29 -21.34 -2.89
CA ILE A 234 6.23 -22.34 -3.96
C ILE A 234 7.33 -22.06 -4.99
N LEU A 235 7.42 -20.82 -5.48
CA LEU A 235 8.41 -20.42 -6.46
C LEU A 235 9.83 -20.69 -5.94
N LEU A 236 10.17 -20.23 -4.74
CA LEU A 236 11.49 -20.42 -4.13
C LEU A 236 11.77 -21.89 -3.88
N PHE A 237 10.81 -22.68 -3.39
CA PHE A 237 10.98 -24.12 -3.17
C PHE A 237 11.37 -24.87 -4.45
N PHE A 238 10.71 -24.55 -5.57
CA PHE A 238 11.07 -25.08 -6.88
C PHE A 238 12.41 -24.53 -7.38
N LEU A 239 12.70 -23.23 -7.15
CA LEU A 239 13.94 -22.57 -7.58
C LEU A 239 15.20 -23.09 -6.87
N THR A 240 15.11 -23.31 -5.55
CA THR A 240 16.25 -23.67 -4.69
C THR A 240 16.58 -25.15 -4.72
N THR A 241 15.74 -25.97 -5.37
CA THR A 241 15.90 -27.43 -5.45
C THR A 241 16.11 -27.85 -6.91
N PRO A 242 17.36 -27.78 -7.44
CA PRO A 242 17.66 -28.06 -8.85
C PRO A 242 17.12 -29.41 -9.33
N SER A 243 17.14 -30.43 -8.46
CA SER A 243 16.64 -31.78 -8.75
C SER A 243 15.13 -31.84 -9.03
N ILE A 244 14.34 -30.95 -8.41
CA ILE A 244 12.89 -30.87 -8.65
C ILE A 244 12.62 -30.20 -9.99
N ILE A 245 13.37 -29.15 -10.35
CA ILE A 245 13.26 -28.48 -11.66
C ILE A 245 13.54 -29.46 -12.80
N ILE A 246 14.64 -30.22 -12.71
CA ILE A 246 15.04 -31.16 -13.76
C ILE A 246 13.96 -32.25 -13.94
N SER A 247 13.44 -32.80 -12.85
CA SER A 247 12.42 -33.84 -12.90
C SER A 247 11.05 -33.34 -13.36
N THR A 248 10.68 -32.07 -13.09
CA THR A 248 9.45 -31.48 -13.64
C THR A 248 9.59 -31.11 -15.11
N ILE A 249 10.71 -30.52 -15.53
CA ILE A 249 10.99 -30.20 -16.93
C ILE A 249 10.93 -31.47 -17.80
N ASP A 250 11.48 -32.58 -17.31
CA ASP A 250 11.43 -33.87 -17.99
C ASP A 250 10.01 -34.44 -18.05
N LYS A 251 9.24 -34.33 -16.96
CA LYS A 251 7.83 -34.75 -16.89
C LYS A 251 6.88 -33.95 -17.80
N PHE A 252 7.15 -32.66 -18.02
CA PHE A 252 6.37 -31.80 -18.93
C PHE A 252 6.79 -31.92 -20.40
N ASN A 253 7.67 -32.87 -20.76
CA ASN A 253 8.14 -33.09 -22.14
C ASN A 253 8.81 -31.85 -22.79
N VAL A 254 9.20 -30.84 -22.00
CA VAL A 254 9.90 -29.63 -22.48
C VAL A 254 11.32 -29.98 -22.98
N THR A 255 11.83 -31.16 -22.61
CA THR A 255 13.08 -31.75 -23.07
C THR A 255 13.03 -32.34 -24.49
N LYS A 256 11.85 -32.59 -25.08
CA LYS A 256 11.75 -33.15 -26.45
C LYS A 256 12.41 -32.29 -27.53
N PRO A 257 12.14 -30.97 -27.61
CA PRO A 257 12.85 -30.10 -28.56
C PRO A 257 14.34 -29.90 -28.24
N ILE A 258 14.75 -30.02 -26.98
CA ILE A 258 16.16 -29.90 -26.55
C ILE A 258 16.97 -31.15 -26.95
N HIS A 259 16.38 -32.33 -26.80
CA HIS A 259 16.96 -33.58 -27.32
C HIS A 259 17.08 -33.58 -28.85
N TYR A 260 16.14 -32.96 -29.56
CA TYR A 260 16.19 -32.82 -31.02
C TYR A 260 17.30 -31.84 -31.48
N LEU A 261 17.67 -30.87 -30.64
CA LEU A 261 18.75 -29.92 -30.90
C LEU A 261 20.16 -30.48 -30.62
N ASN A 262 20.28 -31.75 -30.19
CA ASN A 262 21.48 -32.59 -30.04
C ASN A 262 22.84 -31.85 -29.91
N SER A 263 22.91 -30.89 -29.00
CA SER A 263 24.12 -30.11 -28.74
C SER A 263 24.51 -30.31 -27.28
N ALA A 264 25.65 -30.99 -27.08
CA ALA A 264 26.21 -31.26 -25.76
C ALA A 264 26.43 -29.98 -24.93
N ILE A 265 26.63 -28.86 -25.62
CA ILE A 265 26.76 -27.53 -25.03
C ILE A 265 25.44 -27.12 -24.36
N ILE A 266 24.31 -27.19 -25.08
CA ILE A 266 23.03 -26.73 -24.52
C ILE A 266 22.62 -27.58 -23.31
N SER A 267 22.76 -28.91 -23.38
CA SER A 267 22.36 -29.79 -22.27
C SER A 267 23.23 -29.63 -21.01
N GLN A 268 24.52 -29.32 -21.16
CA GLN A 268 25.43 -29.13 -20.03
C GLN A 268 25.37 -27.72 -19.43
N PHE A 269 25.14 -26.68 -20.24
CA PHE A 269 25.10 -25.28 -19.79
C PHE A 269 23.70 -24.80 -19.41
N PHE A 270 22.63 -25.45 -19.86
CA PHE A 270 21.26 -25.03 -19.56
C PHE A 270 20.94 -25.01 -18.05
N PRO A 271 21.28 -26.04 -17.25
CA PRO A 271 21.01 -26.01 -15.81
C PRO A 271 21.75 -24.87 -15.09
N THR A 272 23.01 -24.62 -15.45
CA THR A 272 23.83 -23.55 -14.88
C THR A 272 23.35 -22.16 -15.29
N LEU A 273 22.98 -21.97 -16.57
CA LEU A 273 22.42 -20.70 -17.08
C LEU A 273 21.06 -20.40 -16.47
N LEU A 274 20.22 -21.43 -16.29
CA LEU A 274 18.92 -21.33 -15.64
C LEU A 274 19.06 -20.92 -14.17
N LEU A 275 20.00 -21.53 -13.43
CA LEU A 275 20.32 -21.13 -12.06
C LEU A 275 20.86 -19.70 -11.96
N TRP A 276 21.73 -19.29 -12.89
CA TRP A 276 22.25 -17.91 -12.94
C TRP A 276 21.15 -16.89 -13.22
N SER A 277 20.30 -17.16 -14.20
CA SER A 277 19.17 -16.29 -14.57
C SER A 277 18.20 -16.15 -13.40
N PHE A 278 17.89 -17.25 -12.72
CA PHE A 278 17.01 -17.24 -11.57
C PHE A 278 17.59 -16.56 -10.33
N SER A 279 18.88 -16.76 -10.06
CA SER A 279 19.59 -16.03 -9.00
C SER A 279 19.58 -14.52 -9.25
N ALA A 280 19.78 -14.09 -10.50
CA ALA A 280 19.70 -12.68 -10.88
C ALA A 280 18.27 -12.11 -10.79
N LEU A 281 17.24 -12.92 -11.06
CA LEU A 281 15.85 -12.49 -11.02
C LEU A 281 15.29 -12.44 -9.58
N LEU A 282 15.79 -13.28 -8.68
CA LEU A 282 15.25 -13.43 -7.31
C LEU A 282 15.09 -12.11 -6.56
N PRO A 283 16.07 -11.17 -6.55
CA PRO A 283 15.90 -9.87 -5.91
C PRO A 283 14.72 -9.06 -6.48
N THR A 284 14.49 -9.13 -7.79
CA THR A 284 13.36 -8.44 -8.42
C THR A 284 12.04 -9.08 -8.05
N ILE A 285 11.97 -10.41 -7.94
CA ILE A 285 10.75 -11.13 -7.54
C ILE A 285 10.37 -10.79 -6.10
N VAL A 286 11.34 -10.81 -5.18
CA VAL A 286 11.12 -10.45 -3.78
C VAL A 286 10.66 -8.99 -3.70
N TYR A 287 11.29 -8.07 -4.44
CA TYR A 287 10.90 -6.67 -4.50
C TYR A 287 9.45 -6.47 -5.02
N TYR A 288 9.07 -7.14 -6.10
CA TYR A 288 7.70 -7.04 -6.60
C TYR A 288 6.69 -7.70 -5.65
N SER A 289 7.08 -8.76 -4.94
CA SER A 289 6.26 -9.41 -3.93
C SER A 289 5.91 -8.44 -2.79
N THR A 290 6.90 -7.73 -2.24
CA THR A 290 6.70 -6.76 -1.14
C THR A 290 5.90 -5.54 -1.60
N LEU A 291 6.08 -5.04 -2.83
CA LEU A 291 5.26 -3.98 -3.39
C LEU A 291 3.79 -4.41 -3.51
N LEU A 292 3.55 -5.67 -3.90
CA LEU A 292 2.21 -6.24 -4.02
C LEU A 292 1.52 -6.45 -2.66
N GLU A 293 2.25 -6.53 -1.54
CA GLU A 293 1.66 -6.58 -0.20
C GLU A 293 0.92 -5.28 0.15
N ALA A 294 1.26 -4.16 -0.49
CA ALA A 294 0.54 -2.89 -0.35
C ALA A 294 0.40 -2.42 1.10
N HIS A 295 1.56 -2.21 1.75
CA HIS A 295 1.66 -1.67 3.11
C HIS A 295 1.00 -0.28 3.24
N TRP A 296 0.56 0.07 4.45
CA TRP A 296 -0.03 1.40 4.73
C TRP A 296 1.00 2.53 4.79
N THR A 297 2.27 2.22 5.07
CA THR A 297 3.34 3.22 5.18
C THR A 297 4.57 2.81 4.39
N ARG A 298 5.29 3.77 3.79
CA ARG A 298 6.54 3.50 3.07
C ARG A 298 7.61 2.93 3.99
N SER A 299 7.62 3.38 5.24
CA SER A 299 8.54 2.84 6.25
C SER A 299 8.29 1.36 6.54
N SER A 300 7.03 0.89 6.55
CA SER A 300 6.71 -0.53 6.75
C SER A 300 7.14 -1.37 5.54
N GLU A 301 6.88 -0.86 4.33
CA GLU A 301 7.33 -1.48 3.08
C GLU A 301 8.85 -1.66 3.04
N ASN A 302 9.60 -0.59 3.36
CA ASN A 302 11.06 -0.64 3.41
C ASN A 302 11.59 -1.63 4.44
N MET A 303 10.90 -1.81 5.57
CA MET A 303 11.28 -2.78 6.59
C MET A 303 10.98 -4.22 6.15
N SER A 304 9.87 -4.44 5.45
CA SER A 304 9.53 -5.75 4.89
C SER A 304 10.44 -6.17 3.73
N MET A 305 11.10 -5.20 3.07
CA MET A 305 12.06 -5.43 1.99
C MET A 305 13.45 -5.86 2.51
N MET A 306 13.77 -5.55 3.77
CA MET A 306 15.07 -5.86 4.40
C MET A 306 15.09 -7.25 5.01
#